data_AF-A0A519IUT8-F1
#
_entry.id   AF-A0A519IUT8-F1
#
_cell.length_a   1.000
_cell.length_b   1.000
_cell.length_c   1.000
_cell.angle_alpha   90.00
_cell.angle_beta   90.00
_cell.angle_gamma   90.00
#
_symmetry.space_group_name_H-M   'P 1'
#
loop_
_entity.id
_entity.type
_entity.pdbx_description
1 polymer ?
#
loop_
_entity_poly.entity_id
_entity_poly.type
_entity_poly.pdbx_seq_one_letter_code
_entity_poly.pdbx_strand_id
1 'polypeptide(L)'
;MKRFPLTLTLALALGAGAAQAQAQEAVPAAAPAPAPAPVGAVAEWRTVAAENLLVIDTTKGRILVEMAPLVAPGHVERIRLLADKGFYDGIPWHRVIDWFMSQTGDPLGNGEGQSPYPDLKGEFTFQRTPDMAFVEAATPQGLRLGWLQSLPVYSQPDALMALNGSGKVSSWATYCPGVAGMARDEGNDTANSQFFLMRHAYPSLDKRYTVWGRVVSGLDVVRGLQVGDGDNGAMAAAQPDRMIRVRVASTLPAAERPTVQIVDAGSTRFRDMIAAARTAKGADFSLCDLEFPVQVTGGA
;
A
#
# COMPACT_ATOMS: atom_id res chain seq x y z
N MET A 1 24.07 86.28 -11.64
CA MET A 1 24.58 87.55 -11.06
C MET A 1 25.18 87.25 -9.68
N LYS A 2 26.33 87.86 -9.32
CA LYS A 2 26.97 87.94 -7.97
C LYS A 2 27.21 86.59 -7.23
N ARG A 3 28.47 86.11 -7.09
CA ARG A 3 29.47 86.47 -6.06
C ARG A 3 28.97 86.18 -4.62
N PHE A 4 29.39 85.08 -3.96
CA PHE A 4 30.66 84.81 -3.24
C PHE A 4 30.36 84.67 -1.71
N PRO A 5 31.28 84.29 -0.79
CA PRO A 5 31.03 83.23 0.20
C PRO A 5 30.94 83.74 1.65
N LEU A 6 30.70 82.85 2.63
CA LEU A 6 31.46 82.92 3.90
C LEU A 6 31.48 81.62 4.74
N THR A 7 32.54 81.55 5.52
CA THR A 7 33.04 80.51 6.42
C THR A 7 32.25 80.31 7.73
N LEU A 8 32.32 79.08 8.23
CA LEU A 8 32.62 78.70 9.63
C LEU A 8 31.74 79.24 10.77
N THR A 9 31.01 78.34 11.45
CA THR A 9 31.00 78.34 12.93
C THR A 9 30.84 76.92 13.47
N LEU A 10 31.76 76.53 14.37
CA LEU A 10 31.71 75.28 15.13
C LEU A 10 30.83 75.50 16.37
N ALA A 11 29.78 74.70 16.55
CA ALA A 11 28.96 74.70 17.76
C ALA A 11 28.96 73.31 18.39
N LEU A 12 29.65 73.18 19.54
CA LEU A 12 29.70 71.95 20.31
C LEU A 12 28.41 71.79 21.12
N ALA A 13 27.58 70.80 20.80
CA ALA A 13 26.38 70.45 21.57
C ALA A 13 26.58 69.07 22.22
N LEU A 14 26.85 69.05 23.52
CA LEU A 14 26.90 67.81 24.32
C LEU A 14 25.48 67.28 24.56
N GLY A 15 25.01 66.43 23.66
CA GLY A 15 23.78 65.66 23.84
C GLY A 15 24.07 64.30 24.50
N ALA A 16 23.61 64.10 25.73
CA ALA A 16 23.66 62.80 26.40
C ALA A 16 22.63 61.84 25.78
N GLY A 17 23.05 61.10 24.74
CA GLY A 17 22.24 60.05 24.13
C GLY A 17 22.23 58.78 24.99
N ALA A 18 21.06 58.43 25.53
CA ALA A 18 20.88 57.16 26.24
C ALA A 18 21.12 55.99 25.29
N ALA A 19 21.98 55.05 25.67
CA ALA A 19 22.24 53.85 24.89
C ALA A 19 20.99 52.94 24.89
N GLN A 20 20.24 52.94 23.78
CA GLN A 20 19.22 51.93 23.55
C GLN A 20 19.90 50.58 23.31
N ALA A 21 19.87 49.71 24.31
CA ALA A 21 20.26 48.32 24.14
C ALA A 21 19.28 47.63 23.18
N GLN A 22 19.68 47.49 21.91
CA GLN A 22 18.96 46.65 20.97
C GLN A 22 19.12 45.20 21.42
N ALA A 23 18.03 44.60 21.90
CA ALA A 23 17.97 43.18 22.15
C ALA A 23 18.15 42.44 20.81
N GLN A 24 19.31 41.83 20.62
CA GLN A 24 19.57 40.98 19.46
C GLN A 24 18.77 39.68 19.66
N GLU A 25 17.71 39.49 18.88
CA GLU A 25 16.98 38.22 18.86
C GLU A 25 17.95 37.10 18.47
N ALA A 26 18.18 36.19 19.41
CA ALA A 26 19.02 35.04 19.18
C ALA A 26 18.32 34.11 18.19
N VAL A 27 18.89 33.99 16.98
CA VAL A 27 18.42 33.03 15.98
C VAL A 27 18.47 31.63 16.61
N PRO A 28 17.34 30.89 16.71
CA PRO A 28 17.36 29.57 17.31
C PRO A 28 18.28 28.66 16.49
N ALA A 29 19.25 28.04 17.17
CA ALA A 29 20.19 27.14 16.52
C ALA A 29 19.43 26.02 15.83
N ALA A 30 19.57 25.91 14.51
CA ALA A 30 18.97 24.82 13.75
C ALA A 30 19.44 23.49 14.33
N ALA A 31 18.50 22.57 14.61
CA ALA A 31 18.82 21.24 15.07
C ALA A 31 19.79 20.57 14.09
N PRO A 32 20.83 19.85 14.57
CA PRO A 32 21.77 19.19 13.68
C PRO A 32 21.01 18.23 12.76
N ALA A 33 21.28 18.31 11.46
CA ALA A 33 20.71 17.40 10.49
C ALA A 33 21.02 15.94 10.91
N PRO A 34 20.06 15.01 10.77
CA PRO A 34 20.30 13.61 11.13
C PRO A 34 21.50 13.09 10.34
N ALA A 35 22.40 12.38 11.03
CA ALA A 35 23.58 11.80 10.41
C ALA A 35 23.17 10.91 9.22
N PRO A 36 23.93 10.90 8.12
CA PRO A 36 23.62 10.03 6.98
C PRO A 36 23.59 8.58 7.45
N ALA A 37 22.50 7.87 7.10
CA ALA A 37 22.34 6.47 7.45
C ALA A 37 23.52 5.63 6.92
N PRO A 38 23.93 4.56 7.63
CA PRO A 38 25.00 3.69 7.15
C PRO A 38 24.69 3.16 5.75
N VAL A 39 25.66 3.24 4.84
CA VAL A 39 25.50 2.73 3.47
C VAL A 39 25.21 1.23 3.53
N GLY A 40 24.00 0.83 3.12
CA GLY A 40 23.51 -0.56 3.20
C GLY A 40 22.54 -0.84 4.36
N ALA A 41 22.24 0.11 5.25
CA ALA A 41 21.16 -0.04 6.22
C ALA A 41 19.80 0.18 5.56
N VAL A 42 18.94 -0.86 5.57
CA VAL A 42 17.53 -0.72 5.17
C VAL A 42 16.81 0.14 6.20
N ALA A 43 16.13 1.19 5.74
CA ALA A 43 15.33 2.06 6.59
C ALA A 43 14.22 1.27 7.31
N GLU A 44 13.88 1.67 8.54
CA GLU A 44 12.81 0.99 9.29
C GLU A 44 11.45 1.12 8.58
N TRP A 45 11.19 2.26 7.94
CA TRP A 45 9.93 2.58 7.29
C TRP A 45 10.11 2.78 5.79
N ARG A 46 9.22 2.17 5.00
CA ARG A 46 9.08 2.37 3.56
C ARG A 46 7.77 3.11 3.28
N THR A 47 7.86 4.19 2.53
CA THR A 47 6.66 4.88 2.02
C THR A 47 6.10 4.09 0.83
N VAL A 48 4.80 3.82 0.83
CA VAL A 48 4.09 3.26 -0.33
C VAL A 48 4.00 4.34 -1.41
N ALA A 49 4.43 4.03 -2.64
CA ALA A 49 4.39 4.99 -3.74
C ALA A 49 2.94 5.37 -4.06
N ALA A 50 2.66 6.65 -4.29
CA ALA A 50 1.28 7.15 -4.42
C ALA A 50 0.54 6.58 -5.64
N GLU A 51 1.28 6.25 -6.70
CA GLU A 51 0.81 5.55 -7.91
C GLU A 51 0.54 4.05 -7.69
N ASN A 52 1.07 3.48 -6.60
CA ASN A 52 0.81 2.11 -6.15
C ASN A 52 -0.20 2.06 -5.00
N LEU A 53 -0.70 3.20 -4.51
CA LEU A 53 -1.66 3.25 -3.41
C LEU A 53 -3.08 3.47 -3.94
N LEU A 54 -3.96 2.48 -3.77
CA LEU A 54 -5.39 2.63 -4.03
C LEU A 54 -6.10 3.06 -2.75
N VAL A 55 -6.88 4.13 -2.86
CA VAL A 55 -7.74 4.67 -1.80
C VAL A 55 -9.17 4.28 -2.11
N ILE A 56 -9.80 3.51 -1.21
CA ILE A 56 -11.20 3.09 -1.31
C ILE A 56 -11.93 3.69 -0.10
N ASP A 57 -12.70 4.74 -0.32
CA ASP A 57 -13.64 5.25 0.68
C ASP A 57 -14.90 4.38 0.67
N THR A 58 -15.35 3.89 1.82
CA THR A 58 -16.57 3.08 1.95
C THR A 58 -17.54 3.63 2.98
N THR A 59 -18.77 3.13 2.96
CA THR A 59 -19.79 3.37 4.01
C THR A 59 -19.39 2.91 5.42
N LYS A 60 -18.29 2.14 5.56
CA LYS A 60 -17.72 1.72 6.86
C LYS A 60 -16.40 2.42 7.23
N GLY A 61 -15.88 3.31 6.37
CA GLY A 61 -14.57 3.95 6.52
C GLY A 61 -13.64 3.69 5.33
N ARG A 62 -12.38 4.11 5.46
CA ARG A 62 -11.38 4.05 4.38
C ARG A 62 -10.57 2.77 4.42
N ILE A 63 -10.36 2.18 3.25
CA ILE A 63 -9.44 1.06 3.01
C ILE A 63 -8.31 1.57 2.10
N LEU A 64 -7.07 1.23 2.45
CA LEU A 64 -5.87 1.58 1.69
C LEU A 64 -5.17 0.31 1.23
N VAL A 65 -4.98 0.16 -0.08
CA VAL A 65 -4.38 -1.03 -0.70
C VAL A 65 -3.08 -0.67 -1.40
N GLU A 66 -1.97 -1.31 -1.03
CA GLU A 66 -0.75 -1.29 -1.82
C GLU A 66 -0.92 -2.27 -3.00
N MET A 67 -0.98 -1.72 -4.21
CA MET A 67 -0.98 -2.45 -5.47
C MET A 67 0.42 -2.97 -5.79
N ALA A 68 0.50 -4.16 -6.38
CA ALA A 68 1.73 -4.89 -6.62
C ALA A 68 2.00 -5.10 -8.13
N PRO A 69 2.43 -4.05 -8.86
CA PRO A 69 2.71 -4.16 -10.30
C PRO A 69 3.88 -5.09 -10.63
N LEU A 70 4.70 -5.47 -9.64
CA LEU A 70 5.75 -6.49 -9.78
C LEU A 70 5.20 -7.94 -9.80
N VAL A 71 3.94 -8.14 -9.39
CA VAL A 71 3.29 -9.46 -9.27
C VAL A 71 2.22 -9.64 -10.36
N ALA A 72 1.38 -8.64 -10.56
CA ALA A 72 0.30 -8.67 -11.55
C ALA A 72 0.16 -7.31 -12.27
N PRO A 73 1.12 -6.96 -13.15
CA PRO A 73 1.14 -5.66 -13.83
C PRO A 73 -0.14 -5.38 -14.62
N GLY A 74 -0.69 -6.36 -15.35
CA GLY A 74 -1.90 -6.17 -16.16
C GLY A 74 -3.15 -5.92 -15.31
N HIS A 75 -3.29 -6.62 -14.20
CA HIS A 75 -4.40 -6.41 -13.26
C HIS A 75 -4.27 -5.09 -12.50
N VAL A 76 -3.05 -4.69 -12.11
CA VAL A 76 -2.83 -3.38 -11.47
C VAL A 76 -3.12 -2.23 -12.44
N GLU A 77 -2.75 -2.36 -13.72
CA GLU A 77 -3.12 -1.39 -14.76
C GLU A 77 -4.65 -1.29 -14.91
N ARG A 78 -5.37 -2.41 -14.93
CA ARG A 78 -6.85 -2.44 -14.96
C ARG A 78 -7.47 -1.75 -13.74
N ILE A 79 -7.00 -2.03 -12.53
CA ILE A 79 -7.51 -1.39 -11.30
C ILE A 79 -7.33 0.13 -11.37
N ARG A 80 -6.15 0.62 -11.79
CA ARG A 80 -5.92 2.06 -12.00
C ARG A 80 -6.87 2.65 -13.03
N LEU A 81 -6.96 2.03 -14.21
CA LEU A 81 -7.81 2.48 -15.31
C LEU A 81 -9.28 2.65 -14.90
N LEU A 82 -9.81 1.71 -14.12
CA LEU A 82 -11.19 1.75 -13.64
C LEU A 82 -11.38 2.77 -12.50
N ALA A 83 -10.43 2.87 -11.56
CA ALA A 83 -10.46 3.88 -10.50
C ALA A 83 -10.39 5.32 -11.04
N ASP A 84 -9.48 5.60 -11.99
CA ASP A 84 -9.32 6.92 -12.60
C ASP A 84 -10.52 7.32 -13.47
N LYS A 85 -11.29 6.33 -13.97
CA LYS A 85 -12.57 6.55 -14.66
C LYS A 85 -13.77 6.69 -13.71
N GLY A 86 -13.56 6.56 -12.40
CA GLY A 86 -14.65 6.54 -11.42
C GLY A 86 -15.60 5.34 -11.56
N PHE A 87 -15.20 4.28 -12.29
CA PHE A 87 -16.05 3.10 -12.54
C PHE A 87 -16.48 2.41 -11.23
N TYR A 88 -15.63 2.47 -10.21
CA TYR A 88 -15.87 1.89 -8.90
C TYR A 88 -16.68 2.78 -7.94
N ASP A 89 -17.01 4.02 -8.32
CA ASP A 89 -17.74 4.94 -7.45
C ASP A 89 -19.21 4.51 -7.31
N GLY A 90 -19.66 4.38 -6.07
CA GLY A 90 -20.97 3.86 -5.70
C GLY A 90 -21.11 2.33 -5.74
N ILE A 91 -20.13 1.57 -6.24
CA ILE A 91 -20.25 0.12 -6.46
C ILE A 91 -20.42 -0.64 -5.13
N PRO A 92 -21.39 -1.58 -5.02
CA PRO A 92 -21.65 -2.33 -3.79
C PRO A 92 -20.64 -3.46 -3.54
N TRP A 93 -20.44 -3.79 -2.27
CA TRP A 93 -19.88 -5.07 -1.81
C TRP A 93 -20.98 -6.15 -1.92
N HIS A 94 -21.32 -6.55 -3.15
CA HIS A 94 -22.47 -7.39 -3.46
C HIS A 94 -22.39 -8.82 -2.90
N ARG A 95 -21.18 -9.28 -2.53
CA ARG A 95 -20.96 -10.61 -1.99
C ARG A 95 -19.89 -10.57 -0.90
N VAL A 96 -20.27 -10.92 0.34
CA VAL A 96 -19.37 -10.93 1.49
C VAL A 96 -19.61 -12.21 2.30
N ILE A 97 -18.58 -13.04 2.42
CA ILE A 97 -18.60 -14.28 3.19
C ILE A 97 -17.71 -14.09 4.41
N ASP A 98 -18.29 -14.22 5.61
CA ASP A 98 -17.50 -14.18 6.84
C ASP A 98 -16.50 -15.34 6.92
N TRP A 99 -15.38 -15.16 7.61
CA TRP A 99 -14.25 -16.09 7.62
C TRP A 99 -13.58 -16.36 6.25
N PHE A 100 -13.94 -15.61 5.20
CA PHE A 100 -13.36 -15.74 3.86
C PHE A 100 -12.96 -14.39 3.25
N MET A 101 -13.85 -13.71 2.52
CA MET A 101 -13.53 -12.51 1.73
C MET A 101 -14.74 -11.59 1.51
N SER A 102 -14.45 -10.36 1.10
CA SER A 102 -15.44 -9.37 0.64
C SER A 102 -15.20 -9.05 -0.84
N GLN A 103 -16.19 -9.30 -1.70
CA GLN A 103 -16.15 -9.12 -3.16
C GLN A 103 -16.99 -7.91 -3.62
N THR A 104 -16.48 -7.20 -4.62
CA THR A 104 -17.07 -5.98 -5.20
C THR A 104 -16.59 -5.79 -6.65
N GLY A 105 -16.77 -4.60 -7.24
CA GLY A 105 -16.30 -4.26 -8.59
C GLY A 105 -17.27 -4.62 -9.72
N ASP A 106 -18.51 -4.92 -9.37
CA ASP A 106 -19.62 -5.27 -10.28
C ASP A 106 -20.59 -4.08 -10.45
N PRO A 107 -20.79 -3.54 -11.67
CA PRO A 107 -21.74 -2.47 -11.96
C PRO A 107 -23.23 -2.85 -11.85
N LEU A 108 -23.58 -4.14 -11.91
CA LEU A 108 -24.95 -4.62 -11.70
C LEU A 108 -25.25 -4.88 -10.22
N GLY A 109 -24.22 -5.21 -9.44
CA GLY A 109 -24.31 -5.49 -8.01
C GLY A 109 -24.96 -6.83 -7.67
N ASN A 110 -24.97 -7.78 -8.60
CA ASN A 110 -25.57 -9.12 -8.48
C ASN A 110 -24.56 -10.28 -8.68
N GLY A 111 -23.31 -9.97 -9.04
CA GLY A 111 -22.23 -10.91 -9.35
C GLY A 111 -21.94 -11.07 -10.85
N GLU A 112 -22.79 -10.56 -11.75
CA GLU A 112 -22.74 -10.87 -13.19
C GLU A 112 -22.17 -9.73 -14.07
N GLY A 113 -22.05 -8.52 -13.54
CA GLY A 113 -21.59 -7.37 -14.32
C GLY A 113 -20.06 -7.28 -14.46
N GLN A 114 -19.66 -6.65 -15.56
CA GLN A 114 -18.28 -6.46 -15.97
C GLN A 114 -18.06 -5.01 -16.44
N SER A 115 -16.80 -4.57 -16.54
CA SER A 115 -16.45 -3.31 -17.21
C SER A 115 -16.51 -3.47 -18.74
N PRO A 116 -16.59 -2.38 -19.53
CA PRO A 116 -16.58 -2.46 -21.00
C PRO A 116 -15.20 -2.82 -21.60
N TYR A 117 -14.22 -3.19 -20.78
CA TYR A 117 -12.90 -3.63 -21.22
C TYR A 117 -12.87 -5.16 -21.37
N PRO A 118 -12.05 -5.71 -22.28
CA PRO A 118 -11.92 -7.15 -22.44
C PRO A 118 -11.35 -7.80 -21.17
N ASP A 119 -11.57 -9.10 -21.03
CA ASP A 119 -11.03 -9.87 -19.90
C ASP A 119 -9.50 -9.91 -19.90
N LEU A 120 -8.94 -10.10 -18.71
CA LEU A 120 -7.52 -10.21 -18.47
C LEU A 120 -7.08 -11.66 -18.46
N LYS A 121 -5.93 -11.90 -19.10
CA LYS A 121 -5.18 -13.13 -18.91
C LYS A 121 -4.73 -13.26 -17.45
N GLY A 122 -4.94 -14.43 -16.84
CA GLY A 122 -4.60 -14.69 -15.44
C GLY A 122 -3.11 -14.52 -15.11
N GLU A 123 -2.81 -13.78 -14.04
CA GLU A 123 -1.45 -13.54 -13.52
C GLU A 123 -1.29 -14.28 -12.17
N PHE A 124 -1.58 -15.59 -12.17
CA PHE A 124 -1.66 -16.42 -10.96
C PHE A 124 -0.29 -16.76 -10.33
N THR A 125 0.78 -16.62 -11.12
CA THR A 125 2.18 -16.78 -10.73
C THR A 125 3.00 -15.72 -11.45
N PHE A 126 4.12 -15.33 -10.87
CA PHE A 126 5.05 -14.35 -11.45
C PHE A 126 6.48 -14.89 -11.49
N GLN A 127 7.28 -14.33 -12.39
CA GLN A 127 8.68 -14.72 -12.58
C GLN A 127 9.57 -13.75 -11.81
N ARG A 128 9.95 -14.12 -10.59
CA ARG A 128 10.82 -13.29 -9.75
C ARG A 128 12.25 -13.25 -10.30
N THR A 129 12.79 -12.05 -10.42
CA THR A 129 14.16 -11.75 -10.87
C THR A 129 15.09 -11.45 -9.68
N PRO A 130 16.43 -11.38 -9.86
CA PRO A 130 17.38 -11.07 -8.78
C PRO A 130 17.22 -9.68 -8.16
N ASP A 131 16.73 -8.69 -8.92
CA ASP A 131 16.50 -7.31 -8.49
C ASP A 131 15.22 -7.12 -7.65
N MET A 132 14.33 -8.11 -7.65
CA MET A 132 13.13 -8.10 -6.82
C MET A 132 13.49 -8.47 -5.37
N ALA A 133 13.59 -7.45 -4.52
CA ALA A 133 13.92 -7.54 -3.10
C ALA A 133 12.94 -8.44 -2.33
N PHE A 134 13.29 -9.73 -2.20
CA PHE A 134 12.55 -10.74 -1.46
C PHE A 134 13.16 -10.96 -0.08
N VAL A 135 12.34 -10.83 0.96
CA VAL A 135 12.74 -11.01 2.36
C VAL A 135 12.25 -12.36 2.85
N GLU A 136 13.17 -13.30 3.04
CA GLU A 136 12.86 -14.66 3.49
C GLU A 136 12.50 -14.71 4.98
N ALA A 137 11.43 -15.45 5.31
CA ALA A 137 11.05 -15.80 6.68
C ALA A 137 11.51 -17.22 7.06
N ALA A 138 11.33 -18.16 6.13
CA ALA A 138 11.76 -19.54 6.26
C ALA A 138 11.89 -20.22 4.88
N THR A 139 12.52 -21.40 4.86
CA THR A 139 12.63 -22.27 3.68
C THR A 139 12.31 -23.73 4.03
N PRO A 140 11.05 -24.07 4.36
CA PRO A 140 10.65 -25.46 4.55
C PRO A 140 10.79 -26.25 3.24
N GLN A 141 11.48 -27.41 3.30
CA GLN A 141 11.60 -28.35 2.18
C GLN A 141 12.15 -27.70 0.88
N GLY A 142 12.94 -26.64 1.01
CA GLY A 142 13.50 -25.88 -0.13
C GLY A 142 12.57 -24.84 -0.75
N LEU A 143 11.28 -24.78 -0.38
CA LEU A 143 10.40 -23.71 -0.83
C LEU A 143 10.60 -22.47 0.06
N ARG A 144 11.00 -21.35 -0.52
CA ARG A 144 11.20 -20.09 0.22
C ARG A 144 9.85 -19.44 0.48
N LEU A 145 9.62 -18.99 1.70
CA LEU A 145 8.43 -18.21 2.06
C LEU A 145 8.86 -16.93 2.78
N GLY A 146 8.28 -15.81 2.38
CA GLY A 146 8.75 -14.48 2.76
C GLY A 146 7.86 -13.36 2.21
N TRP A 147 8.42 -12.16 2.03
CA TRP A 147 7.69 -11.00 1.51
C TRP A 147 8.37 -10.35 0.32
N LEU A 148 7.54 -9.82 -0.57
CA LEU A 148 7.89 -8.84 -1.60
C LEU A 148 7.06 -7.60 -1.32
N GLN A 149 7.68 -6.49 -0.93
CA GLN A 149 6.96 -5.32 -0.39
C GLN A 149 6.05 -5.76 0.79
N SER A 150 4.75 -5.46 0.79
CA SER A 150 3.79 -5.96 1.78
C SER A 150 3.21 -7.35 1.47
N LEU A 151 3.43 -7.90 0.27
CA LEU A 151 2.82 -9.16 -0.15
C LEU A 151 3.54 -10.37 0.44
N PRO A 152 2.81 -11.32 1.07
CA PRO A 152 3.35 -12.60 1.48
C PRO A 152 3.49 -13.51 0.24
N VAL A 153 4.70 -14.03 0.01
CA VAL A 153 5.11 -14.70 -1.22
C VAL A 153 5.79 -16.04 -0.93
N TYR A 154 5.39 -17.06 -1.68
CA TYR A 154 6.15 -18.28 -1.88
C TYR A 154 7.01 -18.17 -3.14
N SER A 155 8.23 -18.67 -3.09
CA SER A 155 9.18 -18.65 -4.21
C SER A 155 9.98 -19.94 -4.29
N GLN A 156 10.22 -20.39 -5.50
CA GLN A 156 11.31 -21.33 -5.81
C GLN A 156 12.70 -20.78 -5.35
N PRO A 157 13.70 -21.65 -5.10
CA PRO A 157 15.05 -21.25 -4.69
C PRO A 157 15.78 -20.35 -5.69
N ASP A 158 16.48 -19.31 -5.21
CA ASP A 158 17.34 -18.45 -6.07
C ASP A 158 18.39 -19.24 -6.86
N ALA A 159 18.88 -20.35 -6.30
CA ALA A 159 19.83 -21.24 -6.98
C ALA A 159 19.33 -21.73 -8.36
N LEU A 160 18.01 -21.81 -8.56
CA LEU A 160 17.44 -22.20 -9.86
C LEU A 160 17.57 -21.10 -10.94
N MET A 161 17.69 -19.82 -10.57
CA MET A 161 17.86 -18.70 -11.52
C MET A 161 19.09 -18.92 -12.42
N ALA A 162 20.20 -19.39 -11.82
CA ALA A 162 21.45 -19.65 -12.53
C ALA A 162 21.45 -20.97 -13.34
N LEU A 163 20.52 -21.88 -13.03
CA LEU A 163 20.49 -23.24 -13.60
C LEU A 163 19.46 -23.41 -14.72
N ASN A 164 18.41 -22.57 -14.77
CA ASN A 164 17.30 -22.74 -15.70
C ASN A 164 17.41 -21.89 -16.99
N GLY A 165 18.51 -21.17 -17.18
CA GLY A 165 18.75 -20.31 -18.36
C GLY A 165 17.87 -19.06 -18.48
N SER A 166 16.82 -18.92 -17.67
CA SER A 166 15.91 -17.76 -17.70
C SER A 166 16.37 -16.60 -16.80
N GLY A 167 17.22 -16.88 -15.81
CA GLY A 167 17.60 -15.91 -14.77
C GLY A 167 16.49 -15.59 -13.78
N LYS A 168 15.37 -16.34 -13.80
CA LYS A 168 14.15 -16.07 -13.02
C LYS A 168 13.66 -17.32 -12.29
N VAL A 169 12.77 -17.15 -11.33
CA VAL A 169 12.12 -18.27 -10.62
C VAL A 169 10.63 -18.06 -10.42
N SER A 170 9.87 -19.15 -10.52
CA SER A 170 8.42 -19.11 -10.33
C SER A 170 8.08 -18.82 -8.87
N SER A 171 7.22 -17.81 -8.68
CA SER A 171 6.77 -17.32 -7.38
C SER A 171 5.27 -17.06 -7.42
N TRP A 172 4.61 -17.06 -6.27
CA TRP A 172 3.20 -16.68 -6.12
C TRP A 172 2.97 -16.02 -4.78
N ALA A 173 2.06 -15.04 -4.74
CA ALA A 173 1.55 -14.52 -3.48
C ALA A 173 0.52 -15.49 -2.89
N THR A 174 0.38 -15.50 -1.57
CA THR A 174 -0.58 -16.35 -0.85
C THR A 174 -1.70 -15.54 -0.23
N TYR A 175 -2.91 -16.09 -0.21
CA TYR A 175 -4.13 -15.39 0.23
C TYR A 175 -4.24 -15.28 1.75
N CYS A 176 -3.37 -14.47 2.36
CA CYS A 176 -3.45 -14.01 3.75
C CYS A 176 -4.50 -12.90 3.95
N PRO A 177 -4.86 -12.56 5.21
CA PRO A 177 -5.73 -11.41 5.50
C PRO A 177 -5.22 -10.12 4.86
N GLY A 178 -6.15 -9.37 4.26
CA GLY A 178 -5.89 -8.16 3.52
C GLY A 178 -5.36 -8.35 2.09
N VAL A 179 -4.95 -9.55 1.67
CA VAL A 179 -4.52 -9.75 0.27
C VAL A 179 -5.69 -9.51 -0.68
N ALA A 180 -5.43 -8.84 -1.79
CA ALA A 180 -6.42 -8.43 -2.77
C ALA A 180 -6.32 -9.30 -4.02
N GLY A 181 -7.40 -10.00 -4.35
CA GLY A 181 -7.51 -10.86 -5.52
C GLY A 181 -8.46 -10.29 -6.57
N MET A 182 -8.26 -10.64 -7.84
CA MET A 182 -9.25 -10.36 -8.89
C MET A 182 -10.22 -11.54 -8.98
N ALA A 183 -11.51 -11.26 -9.00
CA ALA A 183 -12.53 -12.26 -9.27
C ALA A 183 -12.58 -12.58 -10.77
N ARG A 184 -13.11 -13.76 -11.10
CA ARG A 184 -13.23 -14.29 -12.46
C ARG A 184 -14.37 -15.32 -12.49
N ASP A 185 -14.90 -15.54 -13.68
CA ASP A 185 -15.79 -16.67 -13.97
C ASP A 185 -15.00 -18.00 -14.01
N GLU A 186 -15.62 -19.09 -14.48
CA GLU A 186 -15.00 -20.43 -14.47
C GLU A 186 -13.66 -20.50 -15.22
N GLY A 187 -13.53 -19.76 -16.32
CA GLY A 187 -12.32 -19.67 -17.13
C GLY A 187 -11.14 -19.01 -16.42
N ASN A 188 -9.91 -19.32 -16.83
CA ASN A 188 -8.71 -18.71 -16.23
C ASN A 188 -8.51 -17.25 -16.64
N ASP A 189 -8.91 -16.90 -17.87
CA ASP A 189 -8.66 -15.61 -18.50
C ASP A 189 -9.95 -14.78 -18.64
N THR A 190 -10.84 -14.87 -17.63
CA THR A 190 -12.16 -14.19 -17.54
C THR A 190 -12.21 -13.14 -16.43
N ALA A 191 -11.05 -12.69 -15.94
CA ALA A 191 -10.96 -11.68 -14.88
C ALA A 191 -11.19 -10.28 -15.47
N ASN A 192 -12.22 -9.54 -15.04
CA ASN A 192 -12.63 -8.30 -15.69
C ASN A 192 -12.47 -7.03 -14.84
N SER A 193 -13.39 -6.81 -13.90
CA SER A 193 -13.48 -5.61 -13.06
C SER A 193 -13.76 -5.93 -11.59
N GLN A 194 -14.34 -7.10 -11.32
CA GLN A 194 -14.67 -7.56 -9.98
C GLN A 194 -13.42 -8.00 -9.23
N PHE A 195 -13.31 -7.61 -7.97
CA PHE A 195 -12.20 -7.98 -7.10
C PHE A 195 -12.69 -8.33 -5.69
N PHE A 196 -11.84 -8.98 -4.92
CA PHE A 196 -12.12 -9.31 -3.52
C PHE A 196 -10.94 -8.98 -2.61
N LEU A 197 -11.26 -8.62 -1.36
CA LEU A 197 -10.30 -8.41 -0.29
C LEU A 197 -10.45 -9.53 0.73
N MET A 198 -9.35 -10.22 1.04
CA MET A 198 -9.35 -11.32 2.01
C MET A 198 -9.62 -10.81 3.43
N ARG A 199 -10.65 -11.36 4.08
CA ARG A 199 -10.94 -11.11 5.50
C ARG A 199 -10.05 -11.99 6.39
N HIS A 200 -9.77 -13.22 5.94
CA HIS A 200 -9.01 -14.25 6.65
C HIS A 200 -8.02 -14.96 5.72
N ALA A 201 -7.14 -15.80 6.28
CA ALA A 201 -6.24 -16.62 5.50
C ALA A 201 -7.02 -17.74 4.78
N TYR A 202 -6.79 -17.91 3.49
CA TYR A 202 -7.39 -18.99 2.73
C TYR A 202 -6.42 -19.43 1.62
N PRO A 203 -5.35 -20.21 1.90
CA PRO A 203 -4.31 -20.61 0.91
C PRO A 203 -4.77 -21.62 -0.16
N SER A 204 -6.08 -21.87 -0.23
CA SER A 204 -6.73 -22.08 -1.53
C SER A 204 -6.68 -20.77 -2.34
N LEU A 205 -7.25 -20.72 -3.54
CA LEU A 205 -7.05 -19.61 -4.49
C LEU A 205 -5.58 -19.36 -4.93
N ASP A 206 -4.55 -19.69 -4.13
CA ASP A 206 -3.13 -19.68 -4.48
C ASP A 206 -2.92 -20.38 -5.83
N LYS A 207 -2.31 -19.66 -6.77
CA LYS A 207 -2.08 -20.10 -8.16
C LYS A 207 -3.36 -20.40 -8.97
N ARG A 208 -4.53 -19.92 -8.53
CA ARG A 208 -5.84 -20.10 -9.19
C ARG A 208 -6.60 -18.79 -9.45
N TYR A 209 -6.20 -17.71 -8.77
CA TYR A 209 -6.70 -16.34 -8.90
C TYR A 209 -5.51 -15.38 -8.88
N THR A 210 -5.65 -14.22 -9.52
CA THR A 210 -4.60 -13.20 -9.57
C THR A 210 -4.57 -12.39 -8.28
N VAL A 211 -3.42 -12.30 -7.62
CA VAL A 211 -3.17 -11.33 -6.54
C VAL A 211 -2.64 -10.03 -7.13
N TRP A 212 -3.31 -8.91 -6.88
CA TRP A 212 -2.93 -7.59 -7.41
C TRP A 212 -2.50 -6.58 -6.35
N GLY A 213 -2.65 -6.89 -5.06
CA GLY A 213 -2.23 -5.99 -3.97
C GLY A 213 -2.52 -6.53 -2.57
N ARG A 214 -2.32 -5.68 -1.56
CA ARG A 214 -2.67 -5.97 -0.16
C ARG A 214 -3.16 -4.71 0.57
N VAL A 215 -4.24 -4.86 1.34
CA VAL A 215 -4.71 -3.88 2.33
C VAL A 215 -3.60 -3.60 3.34
N VAL A 216 -3.11 -2.37 3.34
CA VAL A 216 -2.13 -1.84 4.29
C VAL A 216 -2.78 -1.01 5.40
N SER A 217 -4.03 -0.56 5.22
CA SER A 217 -4.84 0.03 6.29
C SER A 217 -6.33 -0.20 6.04
N GLY A 218 -7.13 -0.36 7.10
CA GLY A 218 -8.57 -0.65 6.98
C GLY A 218 -8.94 -2.13 6.84
N LEU A 219 -8.12 -3.07 7.34
CA LEU A 219 -8.50 -4.50 7.36
C LEU A 219 -9.67 -4.78 8.32
N ASP A 220 -9.77 -4.00 9.39
CA ASP A 220 -10.93 -3.90 10.28
C ASP A 220 -12.18 -3.40 9.53
N VAL A 221 -12.03 -2.39 8.66
CA VAL A 221 -13.11 -1.92 7.78
C VAL A 221 -13.58 -3.03 6.84
N VAL A 222 -12.66 -3.77 6.19
CA VAL A 222 -12.98 -4.95 5.35
C VAL A 222 -13.72 -6.03 6.14
N ARG A 223 -13.33 -6.27 7.40
CA ARG A 223 -14.01 -7.22 8.31
C ARG A 223 -15.37 -6.70 8.80
N GLY A 224 -15.54 -5.39 8.90
CA GLY A 224 -16.77 -4.70 9.31
C GLY A 224 -17.81 -4.47 8.21
N LEU A 225 -17.47 -4.77 6.95
CA LEU A 225 -18.43 -4.78 5.84
C LEU A 225 -19.57 -5.77 6.12
N GLN A 226 -20.80 -5.36 5.77
CA GLN A 226 -22.01 -6.19 5.88
C GLN A 226 -21.79 -7.56 5.25
N VAL A 227 -22.04 -8.62 6.02
CA VAL A 227 -22.01 -10.00 5.55
C VAL A 227 -23.31 -10.28 4.78
N GLY A 228 -23.23 -10.98 3.65
CA GLY A 228 -24.39 -11.34 2.86
C GLY A 228 -25.28 -12.35 3.58
N ASP A 229 -26.58 -12.19 3.44
CA ASP A 229 -27.63 -13.02 4.04
C ASP A 229 -28.20 -14.09 3.09
N GLY A 230 -27.77 -14.09 1.83
CA GLY A 230 -28.13 -15.08 0.81
C GLY A 230 -27.06 -16.15 0.56
N ASP A 231 -27.37 -17.03 -0.40
CA ASP A 231 -26.49 -18.13 -0.80
C ASP A 231 -25.09 -17.64 -1.20
N ASN A 232 -24.06 -18.37 -0.76
CA ASN A 232 -22.66 -18.05 -1.00
C ASN A 232 -22.29 -16.59 -0.63
N GLY A 233 -22.93 -16.03 0.40
CA GLY A 233 -22.70 -14.68 0.91
C GLY A 233 -23.15 -13.57 -0.04
N ALA A 234 -24.05 -13.85 -0.98
CA ALA A 234 -24.72 -12.82 -1.76
C ALA A 234 -25.64 -11.96 -0.87
N MET A 235 -25.91 -10.74 -1.30
CA MET A 235 -26.89 -9.85 -0.64
C MET A 235 -28.29 -10.20 -1.14
N ALA A 236 -29.15 -10.72 -0.26
CA ALA A 236 -30.52 -11.11 -0.59
C ALA A 236 -31.53 -10.07 -0.09
N ALA A 237 -31.54 -9.79 1.22
CA ALA A 237 -32.33 -8.71 1.82
C ALA A 237 -31.47 -7.71 2.62
N ALA A 238 -30.24 -8.08 3.00
CA ALA A 238 -29.28 -7.17 3.59
C ALA A 238 -28.91 -6.04 2.62
N GLN A 239 -28.75 -4.82 3.13
CA GLN A 239 -28.28 -3.69 2.34
C GLN A 239 -26.75 -3.73 2.22
N PRO A 240 -26.17 -3.82 1.01
CA PRO A 240 -24.73 -3.82 0.85
C PRO A 240 -24.12 -2.47 1.22
N ASP A 241 -22.98 -2.55 1.91
CA ASP A 241 -22.03 -1.45 1.95
C ASP A 241 -21.55 -1.10 0.53
N ARG A 242 -21.08 0.13 0.34
CA ARG A 242 -20.63 0.64 -0.96
C ARG A 242 -19.24 1.25 -0.89
N MET A 243 -18.51 1.14 -1.99
CA MET A 243 -17.38 2.02 -2.28
C MET A 243 -17.94 3.39 -2.66
N ILE A 244 -17.79 4.38 -1.80
CA ILE A 244 -18.25 5.77 -2.04
C ILE A 244 -17.40 6.39 -3.15
N ARG A 245 -16.07 6.23 -3.07
CA ARG A 245 -15.11 6.76 -4.03
C ARG A 245 -13.87 5.86 -4.07
N VAL A 246 -13.35 5.58 -5.27
CA VAL A 246 -12.10 4.84 -5.44
C VAL A 246 -11.12 5.59 -6.32
N ARG A 247 -9.93 5.94 -5.81
CA ARG A 247 -8.90 6.68 -6.57
C ARG A 247 -7.51 6.14 -6.30
N VAL A 248 -6.61 6.31 -7.27
CA VAL A 248 -5.17 6.15 -7.05
C VAL A 248 -4.67 7.37 -6.28
N ALA A 249 -3.87 7.20 -5.23
CA ALA A 249 -3.48 8.32 -4.38
C ALA A 249 -2.70 9.41 -5.14
N SER A 250 -1.95 9.05 -6.18
CA SER A 250 -1.26 10.00 -7.07
C SER A 250 -2.22 10.91 -7.86
N THR A 251 -3.48 10.52 -8.08
CA THR A 251 -4.50 11.34 -8.78
C THR A 251 -5.36 12.18 -7.83
N LEU A 252 -5.24 11.99 -6.51
CA LEU A 252 -5.86 12.86 -5.50
C LEU A 252 -5.13 14.22 -5.37
N PRO A 253 -5.85 15.31 -5.09
CA PRO A 253 -5.26 16.58 -4.65
C PRO A 253 -4.36 16.39 -3.43
N ALA A 254 -3.30 17.20 -3.31
CA ALA A 254 -2.29 17.03 -2.27
C ALA A 254 -2.84 17.08 -0.82
N ALA A 255 -3.94 17.82 -0.60
CA ALA A 255 -4.60 17.88 0.72
C ALA A 255 -5.42 16.61 1.04
N GLU A 256 -6.00 15.95 0.03
CA GLU A 256 -6.78 14.72 0.16
C GLU A 256 -5.90 13.46 0.14
N ARG A 257 -4.64 13.56 -0.30
CA ARG A 257 -3.75 12.44 -0.52
C ARG A 257 -3.21 11.86 0.80
N PRO A 258 -3.55 10.61 1.16
CA PRO A 258 -2.91 9.95 2.29
C PRO A 258 -1.47 9.56 1.93
N THR A 259 -0.55 9.72 2.89
CA THR A 259 0.79 9.14 2.86
C THR A 259 0.79 7.91 3.76
N VAL A 260 1.17 6.76 3.21
CA VAL A 260 1.26 5.50 3.95
C VAL A 260 2.71 5.09 4.07
N GLN A 261 3.16 4.87 5.31
CA GLN A 261 4.43 4.24 5.61
C GLN A 261 4.17 2.89 6.27
N ILE A 262 4.80 1.83 5.76
CA ILE A 262 4.81 0.51 6.39
C ILE A 262 6.22 0.22 6.89
N VAL A 263 6.37 -0.60 7.94
CA VAL A 263 7.69 -1.10 8.31
C VAL A 263 8.26 -1.89 7.13
N ASP A 264 9.48 -1.59 6.71
CA ASP A 264 10.12 -2.28 5.60
C ASP A 264 10.43 -3.73 5.99
N ALA A 265 10.10 -4.68 5.12
CA ALA A 265 10.33 -6.10 5.40
C ALA A 265 11.83 -6.41 5.62
N GLY A 266 12.74 -5.72 4.95
CA GLY A 266 14.18 -5.88 5.09
C GLY A 266 14.77 -5.21 6.35
N SER A 267 13.98 -4.41 7.07
CA SER A 267 14.42 -3.75 8.29
C SER A 267 14.78 -4.75 9.40
N THR A 268 15.59 -4.31 10.38
CA THR A 268 15.85 -5.10 11.60
C THR A 268 14.55 -5.36 12.37
N ARG A 269 13.70 -4.34 12.53
CA ARG A 269 12.41 -4.46 13.23
C ARG A 269 11.52 -5.56 12.66
N PHE A 270 11.39 -5.67 11.34
CA PHE A 270 10.57 -6.72 10.74
C PHE A 270 11.20 -8.11 10.87
N ARG A 271 12.53 -8.21 10.78
CA ARG A 271 13.24 -9.48 11.05
C ARG A 271 13.07 -9.95 12.49
N ASP A 272 13.04 -9.03 13.46
CA ASP A 272 12.74 -9.35 14.86
C ASP A 272 11.30 -9.83 15.05
N MET A 273 10.33 -9.21 14.33
CA MET A 273 8.94 -9.68 14.30
C MET A 273 8.81 -11.09 13.70
N ILE A 274 9.53 -11.39 12.60
CA ILE A 274 9.60 -12.74 12.03
C ILE A 274 10.16 -13.73 13.05
N ALA A 275 11.28 -13.40 13.70
CA ALA A 275 11.90 -14.26 14.70
C ALA A 275 10.93 -14.57 15.86
N ALA A 276 10.29 -13.53 16.42
CA ALA A 276 9.31 -13.67 17.50
C ALA A 276 8.10 -14.53 17.09
N ALA A 277 7.53 -14.29 15.92
CA ALA A 277 6.40 -15.07 15.40
C ALA A 277 6.78 -16.54 15.17
N ARG A 278 7.96 -16.81 14.61
CA ARG A 278 8.48 -18.18 14.40
C ARG A 278 8.76 -18.89 15.72
N THR A 279 9.29 -18.21 16.73
CA THR A 279 9.47 -18.78 18.08
C THR A 279 8.13 -19.09 18.74
N ALA A 280 7.12 -18.21 18.61
CA ALA A 280 5.80 -18.41 19.21
C ALA A 280 4.95 -19.49 18.54
N LYS A 281 5.07 -19.65 17.20
CA LYS A 281 4.25 -20.56 16.39
C LYS A 281 4.94 -21.89 16.08
N GLY A 282 6.26 -21.96 16.14
CA GLY A 282 7.02 -23.18 15.86
C GLY A 282 6.76 -23.74 14.45
N ALA A 283 6.20 -24.95 14.39
CA ALA A 283 5.85 -25.62 13.14
C ALA A 283 4.60 -25.05 12.46
N ASP A 284 3.72 -24.38 13.22
CA ASP A 284 2.44 -23.82 12.73
C ASP A 284 2.61 -22.41 12.13
N PHE A 285 3.84 -21.90 12.05
CA PHE A 285 4.13 -20.57 11.53
C PHE A 285 3.72 -20.40 10.06
N SER A 286 2.93 -19.36 9.79
CA SER A 286 2.52 -18.94 8.46
C SER A 286 2.91 -17.48 8.19
N LEU A 287 3.09 -17.13 6.92
CA LEU A 287 3.21 -15.73 6.49
C LEU A 287 1.97 -14.89 6.87
N CYS A 288 0.84 -15.55 7.12
CA CYS A 288 -0.41 -14.91 7.51
C CYS A 288 -0.50 -14.58 9.02
N ASP A 289 0.47 -15.03 9.85
CA ASP A 289 0.55 -14.66 11.27
C ASP A 289 1.10 -13.25 11.50
N LEU A 290 1.62 -12.59 10.46
CA LEU A 290 2.21 -11.25 10.55
C LEU A 290 1.37 -10.20 9.83
N GLU A 291 1.02 -9.16 10.61
CA GLU A 291 0.49 -7.89 10.13
C GLU A 291 1.61 -6.84 10.18
N PHE A 292 1.72 -6.03 9.13
CA PHE A 292 2.71 -4.96 9.07
C PHE A 292 2.29 -3.81 9.98
N PRO A 293 3.18 -3.25 10.83
CA PRO A 293 2.91 -1.96 11.45
C PRO A 293 2.89 -0.88 10.38
N VAL A 294 1.84 -0.05 10.40
CA VAL A 294 1.57 0.99 9.40
C VAL A 294 1.30 2.33 10.07
N GLN A 295 1.80 3.40 9.46
CA GLN A 295 1.49 4.79 9.78
C GLN A 295 0.80 5.44 8.57
N VAL A 296 -0.30 6.14 8.82
CA VAL A 296 -1.05 6.89 7.80
C VAL A 296 -1.09 8.36 8.23
N THR A 297 -0.75 9.26 7.33
CA THR A 297 -0.75 10.71 7.57
C THR A 297 -1.36 11.47 6.40
N GLY A 298 -2.08 12.57 6.69
CA GLY A 298 -2.81 13.35 5.67
C GLY A 298 -4.04 12.62 5.11
N GLY A 299 -4.81 13.31 4.27
CA GLY A 299 -6.00 12.76 3.62
C GLY A 299 -7.06 12.26 4.61
N ALA A 300 -7.52 13.13 5.51
CA ALA A 300 -8.72 12.88 6.32
C ALA A 300 -10.00 13.06 5.47
#